data_AF-A0A6N6N4Y1-F1
#
_entry.id   AF-A0A6N6N4Y1-F1
#
_cell.length_a   1.000
_cell.length_b   1.000
_cell.length_c   1.000
_cell.angle_alpha   90.00
_cell.angle_beta   90.00
_cell.angle_gamma   90.00
#
_symmetry.space_group_name_H-M   'P 1'
#
loop_
_entity.id
_entity.type
_entity.pdbx_description
1 polymer ?
#
loop_
_entity_poly.entity_id
_entity_poly.type
_entity_poly.pdbx_seq_one_letter_code
_entity_poly.pdbx_strand_id
1 'polypeptide(L)'
;MAAANPLRCGTADNTSTGSHSVASSGPVPNPKKELSMPLLKSTALALVLTIIATAAALALPPLDTAPIPPAPDYAQQQSWLAKPAVPTAPVDVFFVYPTVLFDDEHWLMDTTAPAMRAASMAPLKTQASVFEGQANIYAPMYRQMNLAGLTQPEEQLEKLKKIARNDVWRALNHYLEHENNGRPFFLAGHSQGSLMLTDLMLEHWGTTGAEKRMIAALLIGWCMTEEELAAHPAIAMCEAASDTGCVVSYNTMAPGRQDVAPTLRPGAAVTNPLSWTTDTNLVSAERNLGAVFFDAHDKPTGVRPHFTSAQIQDGGLIVHPENVELVTVKGGHFPHGVYHAFDYSLFYENLKANIAQRISAFSR
;
A
#
# COMPACT_ATOMS: atom_id res chain seq x y z
N MET A 1 4.48 -58.70 4.97
CA MET A 1 3.19 -59.29 5.40
C MET A 1 2.30 -58.14 5.83
N ALA A 2 1.26 -57.87 5.04
CA ALA A 2 -0.17 -57.96 5.44
C ALA A 2 -0.59 -56.79 6.36
N ALA A 3 -1.38 -55.81 5.92
CA ALA A 3 -2.81 -55.86 5.53
C ALA A 3 -3.72 -56.10 6.77
N ALA A 4 -4.92 -55.51 6.91
CA ALA A 4 -5.75 -54.72 5.99
C ALA A 4 -6.69 -53.75 6.75
N ASN A 5 -7.35 -52.84 6.01
CA ASN A 5 -8.62 -52.21 6.42
C ASN A 5 -9.76 -53.25 6.29
N PRO A 6 -10.83 -53.24 7.11
CA PRO A 6 -12.11 -52.71 6.61
C PRO A 6 -12.98 -52.05 7.75
N LEU A 7 -14.14 -51.42 7.56
CA LEU A 7 -15.39 -51.92 6.94
C LEU A 7 -16.42 -50.77 6.74
N ARG A 8 -17.38 -50.96 5.81
CA ARG A 8 -18.57 -50.11 5.59
C ARG A 8 -19.81 -50.69 6.29
N CYS A 9 -20.79 -49.82 6.59
CA CYS A 9 -22.24 -50.06 6.58
C CYS A 9 -22.86 -48.81 5.90
N GLY A 10 -23.92 -48.80 5.07
CA GLY A 10 -25.10 -49.67 4.95
C GLY A 10 -26.34 -48.80 5.29
N THR A 11 -27.02 -48.13 4.34
CA THR A 11 -28.23 -48.58 3.58
C THR A 11 -29.42 -48.95 4.49
N ALA A 12 -30.68 -48.56 4.27
CA ALA A 12 -31.38 -47.98 3.10
C ALA A 12 -32.74 -47.30 3.47
N ASP A 13 -33.48 -46.90 2.42
CA ASP A 13 -34.97 -46.85 2.28
C ASP A 13 -35.83 -45.71 2.88
N ASN A 14 -37.04 -45.40 2.38
CA ASN A 14 -37.63 -45.35 1.00
C ASN A 14 -39.07 -44.75 1.08
N THR A 15 -39.72 -44.51 -0.07
CA THR A 15 -41.17 -44.23 -0.33
C THR A 15 -41.64 -42.77 -0.12
N SER A 16 -42.16 -42.04 -1.13
CA SER A 16 -43.45 -42.14 -1.88
C SER A 16 -44.65 -41.60 -1.08
N THR A 17 -45.67 -40.89 -1.60
CA THR A 17 -46.22 -40.65 -2.96
C THR A 17 -47.06 -39.35 -2.95
N GLY A 18 -47.48 -38.85 -4.13
CA GLY A 18 -48.86 -38.35 -4.28
C GLY A 18 -49.07 -37.21 -5.28
N SER A 19 -49.87 -37.44 -6.32
CA SER A 19 -50.26 -36.46 -7.35
C SER A 19 -51.77 -36.21 -7.35
N HIS A 20 -52.24 -35.03 -7.77
CA HIS A 20 -53.63 -34.82 -8.21
C HIS A 20 -53.84 -33.63 -9.16
N SER A 21 -54.98 -33.65 -9.86
CA SER A 21 -55.48 -32.75 -10.91
C SER A 21 -57.04 -32.83 -10.91
N VAL A 22 -57.86 -32.17 -11.75
CA VAL A 22 -57.70 -31.51 -13.06
C VAL A 22 -58.89 -30.55 -13.33
N ALA A 23 -58.80 -29.69 -14.37
CA ALA A 23 -59.94 -29.07 -15.10
C ALA A 23 -60.82 -28.00 -14.37
N SER A 24 -61.74 -27.25 -15.01
CA SER A 24 -61.80 -26.60 -16.35
C SER A 24 -63.09 -25.73 -16.48
N SER A 25 -63.30 -25.09 -17.65
CA SER A 25 -64.58 -24.60 -18.26
C SER A 25 -65.07 -23.14 -18.06
N GLY A 26 -65.62 -22.55 -19.14
CA GLY A 26 -66.29 -21.22 -19.25
C GLY A 26 -67.83 -21.33 -19.33
N PRO A 27 -68.63 -20.49 -20.05
CA PRO A 27 -68.29 -19.56 -21.16
C PRO A 27 -69.01 -18.15 -21.14
N VAL A 28 -69.19 -17.52 -22.33
CA VAL A 28 -69.44 -16.08 -22.71
C VAL A 28 -70.86 -15.87 -23.33
N PRO A 29 -71.60 -14.71 -23.20
CA PRO A 29 -71.65 -13.58 -24.20
C PRO A 29 -71.96 -12.13 -23.62
N ASN A 30 -71.40 -10.99 -24.09
CA ASN A 30 -71.57 -10.20 -25.36
C ASN A 30 -72.91 -9.38 -25.43
N PRO A 31 -73.13 -8.25 -26.20
CA PRO A 31 -72.25 -7.43 -27.08
C PRO A 31 -72.44 -5.86 -27.07
N LYS A 32 -71.76 -5.18 -28.01
CA LYS A 32 -71.96 -3.79 -28.57
C LYS A 32 -71.19 -2.66 -27.84
N LYS A 33 -70.59 -1.67 -28.54
CA LYS A 33 -70.87 -1.15 -29.90
C LYS A 33 -69.58 -0.58 -30.55
N GLU A 34 -69.35 -0.82 -31.84
CA GLU A 34 -68.31 -0.14 -32.62
C GLU A 34 -68.68 1.33 -32.87
N LEU A 35 -67.67 2.20 -33.02
CA LEU A 35 -67.78 3.44 -33.80
C LEU A 35 -66.47 3.67 -34.57
N SER A 36 -66.60 4.09 -35.83
CA SER A 36 -65.52 4.11 -36.82
C SER A 36 -64.60 5.34 -36.74
N MET A 37 -63.32 5.13 -37.02
CA MET A 37 -62.37 6.20 -37.38
C MET A 37 -62.77 6.88 -38.71
N PRO A 38 -62.33 8.13 -38.90
CA PRO A 38 -61.50 8.41 -40.07
C PRO A 38 -60.11 8.93 -39.69
N LEU A 39 -59.15 8.57 -40.53
CA LEU A 39 -57.74 8.93 -40.41
C LEU A 39 -57.50 10.33 -41.00
N LEU A 40 -56.93 11.27 -40.24
CA LEU A 40 -56.23 12.43 -40.81
C LEU A 40 -54.82 12.53 -40.22
N LYS A 41 -53.83 12.37 -41.10
CA LYS A 41 -52.42 12.63 -40.83
C LYS A 41 -52.16 14.13 -41.04
N SER A 42 -51.61 14.81 -40.04
CA SER A 42 -50.72 15.95 -40.29
C SER A 42 -49.74 16.09 -39.13
N THR A 43 -48.46 16.24 -39.46
CA THR A 43 -47.33 16.08 -38.54
C THR A 43 -47.00 17.38 -37.83
N ALA A 44 -47.11 17.40 -36.51
CA ALA A 44 -46.63 18.49 -35.67
C ALA A 44 -45.49 18.02 -34.74
N LEU A 45 -44.28 18.45 -35.08
CA LEU A 45 -43.19 18.86 -34.18
C LEU A 45 -42.91 18.02 -32.92
N ALA A 46 -41.91 17.14 -33.02
CA ALA A 46 -41.00 16.84 -31.90
C ALA A 46 -39.64 16.39 -32.45
N LEU A 47 -38.78 17.35 -32.84
CA LEU A 47 -37.35 17.06 -32.96
C LEU A 47 -36.79 16.93 -31.54
N VAL A 48 -36.93 15.74 -30.96
CA VAL A 48 -36.23 15.40 -29.72
C VAL A 48 -34.76 15.29 -30.08
N LEU A 49 -34.05 16.41 -29.92
CA LEU A 49 -32.60 16.41 -29.96
C LEU A 49 -32.13 15.72 -28.69
N THR A 50 -31.98 14.40 -28.75
CA THR A 50 -31.43 13.60 -27.66
C THR A 50 -29.96 13.96 -27.49
N ILE A 51 -29.69 15.02 -26.74
CA ILE A 51 -28.38 15.25 -26.16
C ILE A 51 -28.20 14.13 -25.13
N ILE A 52 -27.72 12.98 -25.61
CA ILE A 52 -27.17 11.95 -24.75
C ILE A 52 -25.87 12.54 -24.21
N ALA A 53 -25.98 13.28 -23.11
CA ALA A 53 -24.86 13.56 -22.24
C ALA A 53 -24.43 12.21 -21.67
N THR A 54 -23.54 11.52 -22.39
CA THR A 54 -22.77 10.42 -21.84
C THR A 54 -21.93 11.02 -20.73
N ALA A 55 -22.41 10.90 -19.50
CA ALA A 55 -21.54 10.85 -18.34
C ALA A 55 -20.66 9.62 -18.54
N ALA A 56 -19.54 9.80 -19.25
CA ALA A 56 -18.46 8.85 -19.21
C ALA A 56 -18.08 8.73 -17.73
N ALA A 57 -18.24 7.52 -17.16
CA ALA A 57 -17.56 7.22 -15.93
C ALA A 57 -16.08 7.47 -16.21
N LEU A 58 -15.49 8.44 -15.51
CA LEU A 58 -14.08 8.79 -15.69
C LEU A 58 -13.28 7.54 -15.34
N ALA A 59 -12.65 6.99 -16.37
CA ALA A 59 -11.61 6.01 -16.26
C ALA A 59 -10.34 6.70 -16.77
N LEU A 60 -9.20 6.36 -16.18
CA LEU A 60 -7.90 6.88 -16.61
C LEU A 60 -7.77 6.83 -18.14
N PRO A 61 -7.18 7.88 -18.76
CA PRO A 61 -6.91 7.85 -20.19
C PRO A 61 -6.05 6.63 -20.55
N PRO A 62 -6.05 6.17 -21.81
CA PRO A 62 -5.07 5.18 -22.27
C PRO A 62 -3.66 5.57 -21.81
N LEU A 63 -2.86 4.61 -21.35
CA LEU A 63 -1.56 4.90 -20.74
C LEU A 63 -0.60 5.50 -21.77
N ASP A 64 -0.59 6.82 -21.79
CA ASP A 64 0.43 7.67 -22.38
C ASP A 64 1.06 8.46 -21.22
N THR A 65 2.38 8.42 -21.13
CA THR A 65 3.13 9.18 -20.13
C THR A 65 3.39 10.61 -20.60
N ALA A 66 3.10 10.94 -21.85
CA ALA A 66 3.21 12.29 -22.39
C ALA A 66 1.91 13.11 -22.19
N PRO A 67 2.00 14.39 -21.80
CA PRO A 67 3.21 15.11 -21.40
C PRO A 67 3.69 14.70 -20.00
N ILE A 68 4.97 14.34 -19.86
CA ILE A 68 5.56 14.04 -18.55
C ILE A 68 5.68 15.36 -17.75
N PRO A 69 5.17 15.44 -16.51
CA PRO A 69 5.32 16.64 -15.68
C PRO A 69 6.80 17.04 -15.47
N PRO A 70 7.13 18.33 -15.28
CA PRO A 70 8.50 18.78 -15.05
C PRO A 70 9.19 18.04 -13.90
N ALA A 71 10.46 17.70 -14.08
CA ALA A 71 11.25 17.06 -13.04
C ALA A 71 11.54 18.03 -11.88
N PRO A 72 11.44 17.59 -10.60
CA PRO A 72 11.86 18.41 -9.47
C PRO A 72 13.36 18.74 -9.54
N ASP A 73 13.76 19.97 -9.21
CA ASP A 73 15.15 20.38 -9.05
C ASP A 73 15.51 20.36 -7.55
N TYR A 74 16.26 19.35 -7.11
CA TYR A 74 16.54 19.13 -5.68
C TYR A 74 17.51 20.15 -5.06
N ALA A 75 18.18 20.99 -5.86
CA ALA A 75 18.84 22.18 -5.35
C ALA A 75 17.85 23.19 -4.73
N GLN A 76 16.57 23.14 -5.11
CA GLN A 76 15.54 24.08 -4.68
C GLN A 76 14.69 23.53 -3.53
N GLN A 77 14.39 24.38 -2.55
CA GLN A 77 13.58 24.00 -1.37
C GLN A 77 12.18 23.49 -1.76
N GLN A 78 11.55 24.02 -2.82
CA GLN A 78 10.23 23.57 -3.27
C GLN A 78 10.19 22.14 -3.83
N SER A 79 11.34 21.53 -4.14
CA SER A 79 11.41 20.12 -4.53
C SER A 79 11.45 19.17 -3.31
N TRP A 80 11.44 19.71 -2.09
CA TRP A 80 11.39 18.95 -0.85
C TRP A 80 10.05 19.16 -0.15
N LEU A 81 9.36 18.06 0.16
CA LEU A 81 8.22 18.06 1.06
C LEU A 81 8.68 18.44 2.48
N ALA A 82 9.80 17.85 2.92
CA ALA A 82 10.52 18.20 4.13
C ALA A 82 12.01 18.31 3.82
N LYS A 83 12.62 19.43 4.23
CA LYS A 83 14.07 19.65 4.26
C LYS A 83 14.34 20.70 5.35
N PRO A 84 14.94 20.34 6.49
CA PRO A 84 15.16 21.28 7.59
C PRO A 84 16.16 22.37 7.20
N ALA A 85 15.82 23.63 7.48
CA ALA A 85 16.73 24.76 7.24
C ALA A 85 17.96 24.72 8.15
N VAL A 86 17.81 24.17 9.37
CA VAL A 86 18.88 23.87 10.30
C VAL A 86 18.60 22.48 10.89
N PRO A 87 19.40 21.45 10.55
CA PRO A 87 19.31 20.13 11.18
C PRO A 87 19.64 20.22 12.68
N THR A 88 18.84 19.59 13.54
CA THR A 88 18.98 19.65 15.00
C THR A 88 19.23 18.29 15.65
N ALA A 89 18.89 17.19 14.96
CA ALA A 89 19.22 15.83 15.39
C ALA A 89 20.62 15.42 14.87
N PRO A 90 21.33 14.50 15.57
CA PRO A 90 22.60 13.94 15.09
C PRO A 90 22.43 12.93 13.94
N VAL A 91 21.20 12.52 13.68
CA VAL A 91 20.80 11.48 12.72
C VAL A 91 19.75 12.05 11.77
N ASP A 92 19.74 11.55 10.54
CA ASP A 92 18.74 11.89 9.53
C ASP A 92 17.81 10.71 9.20
N VAL A 93 16.69 11.01 8.56
CA VAL A 93 15.92 10.03 7.77
C VAL A 93 15.63 10.61 6.40
N PHE A 94 15.97 9.85 5.36
CA PHE A 94 15.52 10.10 4.00
C PHE A 94 14.22 9.32 3.79
N PHE A 95 13.08 10.01 3.91
CA PHE A 95 11.74 9.44 3.90
C PHE A 95 11.06 9.62 2.53
N VAL A 96 10.77 8.51 1.86
CA VAL A 96 10.03 8.50 0.58
C VAL A 96 8.57 8.12 0.86
N TYR A 97 7.68 9.10 0.77
CA TYR A 97 6.26 8.96 1.13
C TYR A 97 5.50 8.06 0.13
N PRO A 98 4.41 7.38 0.55
CA PRO A 98 3.61 6.51 -0.31
C PRO A 98 2.84 7.29 -1.38
N THR A 99 2.25 6.57 -2.35
CA THR A 99 1.36 7.15 -3.37
C THR A 99 0.31 8.07 -2.73
N VAL A 100 0.12 9.27 -3.30
CA VAL A 100 -1.02 10.16 -3.03
C VAL A 100 -1.82 10.48 -4.30
N LEU A 101 -1.39 9.97 -5.46
CA LEU A 101 -2.08 10.08 -6.73
C LEU A 101 -3.02 8.88 -6.95
N PHE A 102 -4.32 9.15 -6.86
CA PHE A 102 -5.41 8.17 -6.97
C PHE A 102 -6.57 8.69 -7.85
N ASP A 103 -6.35 9.72 -8.65
CA ASP A 103 -7.39 10.27 -9.53
C ASP A 103 -7.60 9.40 -10.78
N ASP A 104 -8.68 9.67 -11.51
CA ASP A 104 -9.03 9.01 -12.77
C ASP A 104 -8.56 9.82 -13.99
N GLU A 105 -7.57 10.71 -13.83
CA GLU A 105 -7.14 11.69 -14.85
C GLU A 105 -5.66 11.58 -15.22
N HIS A 106 -4.76 11.35 -14.25
CA HIS A 106 -3.32 11.46 -14.42
C HIS A 106 -2.58 10.16 -14.09
N TRP A 107 -1.67 9.73 -14.98
CA TRP A 107 -0.76 8.61 -14.71
C TRP A 107 0.48 8.99 -13.89
N LEU A 108 0.86 10.28 -13.89
CA LEU A 108 2.05 10.82 -13.24
C LEU A 108 1.70 12.08 -12.46
N MET A 109 2.22 12.18 -11.24
CA MET A 109 1.97 13.31 -10.34
C MET A 109 2.73 14.56 -10.79
N ASP A 110 2.01 15.67 -10.97
CA ASP A 110 2.64 16.99 -10.98
C ASP A 110 3.03 17.39 -9.55
N THR A 111 4.33 17.41 -9.27
CA THR A 111 4.89 17.78 -7.96
C THR A 111 4.72 19.25 -7.59
N THR A 112 4.36 20.09 -8.55
CA THR A 112 4.09 21.52 -8.34
C THR A 112 2.63 21.80 -7.98
N ALA A 113 1.72 20.85 -8.24
CA ALA A 113 0.29 21.00 -7.95
C ALA A 113 0.03 21.15 -6.44
N PRO A 114 -0.60 22.25 -5.98
CA PRO A 114 -0.82 22.50 -4.55
C PRO A 114 -1.63 21.39 -3.84
N ALA A 115 -2.59 20.78 -4.54
CA ALA A 115 -3.39 19.67 -4.02
C ALA A 115 -2.54 18.42 -3.75
N MET A 116 -1.64 18.06 -4.68
CA MET A 116 -0.74 16.93 -4.51
C MET A 116 0.24 17.15 -3.36
N ARG A 117 0.80 18.37 -3.24
CA ARG A 117 1.66 18.72 -2.09
C ARG A 117 0.90 18.66 -0.77
N ALA A 118 -0.34 19.13 -0.72
CA ALA A 118 -1.17 19.07 0.47
C ALA A 118 -1.47 17.61 0.88
N ALA A 119 -1.77 16.73 -0.09
CA ALA A 119 -1.97 15.31 0.15
C ALA A 119 -0.69 14.61 0.66
N SER A 120 0.48 14.95 0.10
CA SER A 120 1.79 14.44 0.55
C SER A 120 2.11 14.76 2.01
N MET A 121 1.54 15.83 2.59
CA MET A 121 1.76 16.16 4.00
C MET A 121 1.12 15.16 4.98
N ALA A 122 0.07 14.42 4.58
CA ALA A 122 -0.59 13.47 5.47
C ALA A 122 0.33 12.30 5.87
N PRO A 123 0.98 11.56 4.93
CA PRO A 123 2.00 10.57 5.29
C PRO A 123 3.17 11.13 6.12
N LEU A 124 3.56 12.38 5.92
CA LEU A 124 4.63 13.00 6.69
C LEU A 124 4.25 13.14 8.19
N LYS A 125 3.02 13.55 8.48
CA LYS A 125 2.52 13.70 9.87
C LYS A 125 2.12 12.39 10.54
N THR A 126 1.89 11.32 9.77
CA THR A 126 1.29 10.06 10.27
C THR A 126 2.23 8.87 10.23
N GLN A 127 3.04 8.74 9.17
CA GLN A 127 4.01 7.65 9.02
C GLN A 127 5.41 8.10 9.42
N ALA A 128 5.90 9.22 8.87
CA ALA A 128 7.24 9.72 9.18
C ALA A 128 7.35 10.28 10.62
N SER A 129 6.23 10.54 11.30
CA SER A 129 6.20 11.00 12.69
C SER A 129 6.75 10.00 13.72
N VAL A 130 6.99 8.73 13.33
CA VAL A 130 7.79 7.79 14.16
C VAL A 130 9.26 8.25 14.35
N PHE A 131 9.75 9.16 13.50
CA PHE A 131 11.08 9.75 13.59
C PHE A 131 11.12 11.10 14.35
N GLU A 132 9.97 11.66 14.72
CA GLU A 132 9.91 12.97 15.40
C GLU A 132 10.71 12.99 16.70
N GLY A 133 11.50 14.04 16.88
CA GLY A 133 12.42 14.20 18.01
C GLY A 133 13.66 13.30 17.98
N GLN A 134 13.80 12.41 17.00
CA GLN A 134 14.91 11.45 16.90
C GLN A 134 15.81 11.68 15.68
N ALA A 135 15.24 12.10 14.55
CA ALA A 135 15.97 12.33 13.31
C ALA A 135 15.50 13.58 12.54
N ASN A 136 16.39 14.15 11.72
CA ASN A 136 16.05 15.21 10.76
C ASN A 136 15.33 14.58 9.55
N ILE A 137 14.08 14.99 9.28
CA ILE A 137 13.30 14.40 8.19
C ILE A 137 13.57 15.12 6.87
N TYR A 138 14.20 14.42 5.92
CA TYR A 138 14.35 14.81 4.53
C TYR A 138 13.39 13.98 3.68
N ALA A 139 12.41 14.62 3.03
CA ALA A 139 11.43 13.96 2.18
C ALA A 139 11.35 14.70 0.83
N PRO A 140 11.77 14.09 -0.29
CA PRO A 140 11.69 14.72 -1.60
C PRO A 140 10.27 14.66 -2.16
N MET A 141 9.83 15.72 -2.85
CA MET A 141 8.73 15.61 -3.81
C MET A 141 9.23 14.86 -5.04
N TYR A 142 8.50 13.86 -5.52
CA TYR A 142 8.88 13.09 -6.71
C TYR A 142 7.65 12.79 -7.57
N ARG A 143 7.83 12.61 -8.88
CA ARG A 143 6.71 12.33 -9.80
C ARG A 143 6.23 10.89 -9.63
N GLN A 144 5.33 10.71 -8.67
CA GLN A 144 4.70 9.44 -8.37
C GLN A 144 3.94 8.89 -9.57
N MET A 145 3.93 7.56 -9.71
CA MET A 145 2.96 6.89 -10.56
C MET A 145 1.60 6.82 -9.84
N ASN A 146 0.51 6.93 -10.60
CA ASN A 146 -0.84 6.67 -10.10
C ASN A 146 -0.93 5.23 -9.55
N LEU A 147 -1.70 5.01 -8.48
CA LEU A 147 -1.88 3.68 -7.90
C LEU A 147 -2.40 2.64 -8.91
N ALA A 148 -3.24 3.06 -9.86
CA ALA A 148 -3.73 2.21 -10.96
C ALA A 148 -2.60 1.67 -11.87
N GLY A 149 -1.38 2.21 -11.77
CA GLY A 149 -0.19 1.64 -12.43
C GLY A 149 0.09 0.20 -11.99
N LEU A 150 -0.23 -0.17 -10.74
CA LEU A 150 -0.02 -1.52 -10.19
C LEU A 150 -0.87 -2.61 -10.87
N THR A 151 -1.90 -2.25 -11.65
CA THR A 151 -2.73 -3.20 -12.41
C THR A 151 -2.37 -3.27 -13.90
N GLN A 152 -1.40 -2.47 -14.34
CA GLN A 152 -0.95 -2.44 -15.74
C GLN A 152 0.05 -3.57 -16.03
N PRO A 153 0.23 -3.98 -17.32
CA PRO A 153 1.28 -4.90 -17.70
C PRO A 153 2.67 -4.38 -17.31
N GLU A 154 3.59 -5.30 -16.97
CA GLU A 154 4.93 -4.99 -16.46
C GLU A 154 5.69 -3.92 -17.28
N GLU A 155 5.67 -4.02 -18.61
CA GLU A 155 6.34 -3.04 -19.50
C GLU A 155 5.78 -1.61 -19.36
N GLN A 156 4.51 -1.46 -19.00
CA GLN A 156 3.87 -0.16 -18.77
C GLN A 156 4.09 0.33 -17.34
N LEU A 157 4.01 -0.58 -16.36
CA LEU A 157 4.36 -0.31 -14.96
C LEU A 157 5.81 0.19 -14.84
N GLU A 158 6.77 -0.46 -15.51
CA GLU A 158 8.18 -0.04 -15.50
C GLU A 158 8.40 1.34 -16.13
N LYS A 159 7.64 1.73 -17.16
CA LYS A 159 7.71 3.10 -17.72
C LYS A 159 7.33 4.16 -16.70
N LEU A 160 6.31 3.89 -15.88
CA LEU A 160 5.87 4.77 -14.80
C LEU A 160 6.86 4.73 -13.62
N LYS A 161 7.20 3.54 -13.11
CA LYS A 161 8.17 3.34 -12.01
C LYS A 161 9.50 4.03 -12.29
N LYS A 162 10.04 3.91 -13.51
CA LYS A 162 11.35 4.48 -13.88
C LYS A 162 11.39 6.01 -13.72
N ILE A 163 10.29 6.72 -13.95
CA ILE A 163 10.23 8.18 -13.76
C ILE A 163 10.33 8.51 -12.27
N ALA A 164 9.52 7.86 -11.44
CA ALA A 164 9.55 8.01 -9.99
C ALA A 164 10.92 7.61 -9.40
N ARG A 165 11.51 6.50 -9.86
CA ARG A 165 12.79 5.96 -9.40
C ARG A 165 13.95 6.91 -9.69
N ASN A 166 14.01 7.45 -10.92
CA ASN A 166 15.01 8.44 -11.29
C ASN A 166 14.90 9.72 -10.47
N ASP A 167 13.69 10.16 -10.12
CA ASP A 167 13.49 11.32 -9.26
C ASP A 167 13.95 11.06 -7.82
N VAL A 168 13.61 9.90 -7.24
CA VAL A 168 14.08 9.52 -5.89
C VAL A 168 15.60 9.33 -5.85
N TRP A 169 16.21 8.80 -6.91
CA TRP A 169 17.67 8.66 -7.02
C TRP A 169 18.38 10.01 -7.04
N ARG A 170 17.89 10.95 -7.85
CA ARG A 170 18.40 12.32 -7.92
C ARG A 170 18.26 13.04 -6.57
N ALA A 171 17.16 12.82 -5.86
CA ALA A 171 16.98 13.35 -4.52
C ALA A 171 17.95 12.74 -3.51
N LEU A 172 18.13 11.43 -3.53
CA LEU A 172 19.02 10.71 -2.61
C LEU A 172 20.47 11.16 -2.79
N ASN A 173 20.95 11.26 -4.04
CA ASN A 173 22.30 11.78 -4.32
C ASN A 173 22.45 13.23 -3.88
N HIS A 174 21.51 14.13 -4.22
CA HIS A 174 21.56 15.53 -3.76
C HIS A 174 21.62 15.59 -2.23
N TYR A 175 20.80 14.81 -1.53
CA TYR A 175 20.83 14.72 -0.07
C TYR A 175 22.19 14.23 0.45
N LEU A 176 22.74 13.14 -0.09
CA LEU A 176 24.02 12.57 0.34
C LEU A 176 25.21 13.52 0.08
N GLU A 177 25.20 14.24 -1.04
CA GLU A 177 26.27 15.13 -1.48
C GLU A 177 26.25 16.52 -0.82
N HIS A 178 25.06 17.06 -0.51
CA HIS A 178 24.89 18.47 -0.13
C HIS A 178 24.23 18.71 1.24
N GLU A 179 23.47 17.75 1.77
CA GLU A 179 22.60 17.98 2.94
C GLU A 179 23.00 17.12 4.15
N ASN A 180 23.33 15.83 3.92
CA ASN A 180 23.64 14.83 4.92
C ASN A 180 24.88 15.19 5.77
N ASN A 181 25.88 15.85 5.18
CA ASN A 181 27.14 16.22 5.82
C ASN A 181 27.80 15.09 6.64
N GLY A 182 27.66 13.83 6.17
CA GLY A 182 28.24 12.66 6.82
C GLY A 182 27.49 12.14 8.06
N ARG A 183 26.28 12.63 8.36
CA ARG A 183 25.46 12.12 9.47
C ARG A 183 25.00 10.67 9.21
N PRO A 184 24.89 9.82 10.25
CA PRO A 184 24.19 8.54 10.13
C PRO A 184 22.73 8.77 9.73
N PHE A 185 22.15 7.87 8.93
CA PHE A 185 20.81 8.07 8.38
C PHE A 185 20.00 6.78 8.27
N PHE A 186 18.67 6.92 8.32
CA PHE A 186 17.75 5.89 7.86
C PHE A 186 17.36 6.14 6.41
N LEU A 187 17.22 5.07 5.62
CA LEU A 187 16.30 5.06 4.49
C LEU A 187 14.94 4.62 5.03
N ALA A 188 13.85 5.28 4.64
CA ALA A 188 12.52 4.86 5.07
C ALA A 188 11.49 5.19 3.99
N GLY A 189 10.49 4.33 3.84
CA GLY A 189 9.37 4.61 2.97
C GLY A 189 8.11 3.87 3.36
N HIS A 190 7.05 4.11 2.59
CA HIS A 190 5.86 3.25 2.58
C HIS A 190 5.41 2.99 1.14
N SER A 191 4.85 1.81 0.87
CA SER A 191 4.20 1.51 -0.41
C SER A 191 5.14 1.78 -1.60
N GLN A 192 4.71 2.60 -2.56
CA GLN A 192 5.53 3.08 -3.68
C GLN A 192 6.88 3.67 -3.25
N GLY A 193 6.96 4.38 -2.12
CA GLY A 193 8.23 4.94 -1.65
C GLY A 193 9.22 3.86 -1.21
N SER A 194 8.73 2.80 -0.57
CA SER A 194 9.52 1.60 -0.26
C SER A 194 9.94 0.86 -1.53
N LEU A 195 9.05 0.75 -2.54
CA LEU A 195 9.40 0.19 -3.85
C LEU A 195 10.54 0.97 -4.54
N MET A 196 10.49 2.30 -4.54
CA MET A 196 11.58 3.12 -5.11
C MET A 196 12.90 2.88 -4.37
N LEU A 197 12.87 2.80 -3.03
CA LEU A 197 14.07 2.51 -2.24
C LEU A 197 14.57 1.07 -2.43
N THR A 198 13.68 0.09 -2.56
CA THR A 198 14.04 -1.30 -2.91
C THR A 198 14.76 -1.36 -4.24
N ASP A 199 14.17 -0.82 -5.32
CA ASP A 199 14.79 -0.81 -6.65
C ASP A 199 16.18 -0.14 -6.59
N LEU A 200 16.32 1.02 -5.92
CA LEU A 200 17.59 1.74 -5.82
C LEU A 200 18.64 1.03 -4.97
N MET A 201 18.24 0.30 -3.92
CA MET A 201 19.17 -0.53 -3.18
C MET A 201 19.68 -1.69 -4.04
N LEU A 202 18.81 -2.35 -4.80
CA LEU A 202 19.22 -3.40 -5.75
C LEU A 202 20.14 -2.84 -6.86
N GLU A 203 19.81 -1.68 -7.43
CA GLU A 203 20.59 -1.07 -8.52
C GLU A 203 21.97 -0.52 -8.07
N HIS A 204 22.14 -0.08 -6.81
CA HIS A 204 23.30 0.72 -6.40
C HIS A 204 23.98 0.37 -5.06
N TRP A 205 23.33 -0.37 -4.15
CA TRP A 205 23.85 -0.55 -2.79
C TRP A 205 25.13 -1.38 -2.75
N GLY A 206 26.10 -0.94 -1.95
CA GLY A 206 27.46 -1.46 -1.91
C GLY A 206 28.45 -0.67 -2.78
N THR A 207 27.98 0.30 -3.56
CA THR A 207 28.81 1.13 -4.45
C THR A 207 28.71 2.64 -4.21
N THR A 208 27.77 3.09 -3.36
CA THR A 208 27.51 4.53 -3.12
C THR A 208 28.52 5.18 -2.17
N GLY A 209 29.17 4.40 -1.30
CA GLY A 209 30.00 4.91 -0.21
C GLY A 209 29.19 5.50 0.96
N ALA A 210 27.87 5.40 0.93
CA ALA A 210 26.96 5.80 2.01
C ALA A 210 26.55 4.63 2.91
N GLU A 211 26.80 3.38 2.50
CA GLU A 211 26.31 2.16 3.18
C GLU A 211 26.74 2.10 4.65
N LYS A 212 28.00 2.46 4.92
CA LYS A 212 28.58 2.51 6.28
C LYS A 212 27.96 3.57 7.20
N ARG A 213 27.09 4.44 6.69
CA ARG A 213 26.34 5.46 7.44
C ARG A 213 24.85 5.13 7.57
N MET A 214 24.37 4.07 6.91
CA MET A 214 22.97 3.66 7.05
C MET A 214 22.75 2.95 8.38
N ILE A 215 21.85 3.49 9.21
CA ILE A 215 21.40 2.85 10.43
C ILE A 215 20.51 1.65 10.07
N ALA A 216 19.44 1.87 9.31
CA ALA A 216 18.62 0.81 8.72
C ALA A 216 17.81 1.35 7.53
N ALA A 217 17.31 0.44 6.69
CA ALA A 217 16.30 0.72 5.67
C ALA A 217 14.93 0.19 6.14
N LEU A 218 13.95 1.08 6.37
CA LEU A 218 12.57 0.70 6.69
C LEU A 218 11.72 0.68 5.41
N LEU A 219 11.73 -0.45 4.72
CA LEU A 219 11.04 -0.69 3.44
C LEU A 219 9.63 -1.27 3.66
N ILE A 220 8.87 -0.60 4.53
CA ILE A 220 7.56 -1.06 5.01
C ILE A 220 6.50 -0.89 3.90
N GLY A 221 5.53 -1.81 3.79
CA GLY A 221 4.53 -1.78 2.72
C GLY A 221 5.12 -2.07 1.33
N TRP A 222 6.29 -2.69 1.25
CA TRP A 222 6.79 -3.34 0.04
C TRP A 222 7.57 -4.60 0.45
N CYS A 223 8.24 -5.26 -0.48
CA CYS A 223 9.06 -6.43 -0.16
C CYS A 223 10.33 -6.51 -1.03
N MET A 224 11.39 -7.04 -0.42
CA MET A 224 12.51 -7.66 -1.12
C MET A 224 12.34 -9.18 -1.05
N THR A 225 12.70 -9.92 -2.10
CA THR A 225 12.63 -11.39 -2.07
C THR A 225 13.93 -12.02 -1.58
N GLU A 226 13.87 -13.27 -1.10
CA GLU A 226 15.05 -14.07 -0.76
C GLU A 226 15.99 -14.24 -1.96
N GLU A 227 15.46 -14.34 -3.17
CA GLU A 227 16.24 -14.40 -4.42
C GLU A 227 17.00 -13.08 -4.67
N GLU A 228 16.34 -11.93 -4.49
CA GLU A 228 16.97 -10.62 -4.60
C GLU A 228 18.07 -10.42 -3.56
N LEU A 229 17.83 -10.80 -2.30
CA LEU A 229 18.82 -10.74 -1.23
C LEU A 229 20.02 -11.66 -1.52
N ALA A 230 19.79 -12.88 -2.01
CA ALA A 230 20.86 -13.80 -2.42
C ALA A 230 21.70 -13.26 -3.60
N ALA A 231 21.08 -12.50 -4.51
CA ALA A 231 21.78 -11.84 -5.62
C ALA A 231 22.55 -10.57 -5.21
N HIS A 232 22.18 -9.91 -4.11
CA HIS A 232 22.74 -8.63 -3.67
C HIS A 232 23.33 -8.71 -2.25
N PRO A 233 24.51 -9.37 -2.06
CA PRO A 233 25.09 -9.66 -0.74
C PRO A 233 25.54 -8.44 0.08
N ALA A 234 25.42 -7.21 -0.47
CA ALA A 234 25.57 -5.96 0.27
C ALA A 234 24.30 -5.59 1.07
N ILE A 235 23.20 -6.33 0.90
CA ILE A 235 21.90 -6.09 1.51
C ILE A 235 21.53 -7.33 2.33
N ALA A 236 21.13 -7.12 3.58
CA ALA A 236 20.66 -8.17 4.48
C ALA A 236 19.44 -7.69 5.26
N MET A 237 18.56 -8.62 5.65
CA MET A 237 17.46 -8.32 6.57
C MET A 237 18.00 -8.07 7.99
N CYS A 238 17.27 -7.30 8.79
CA CYS A 238 17.54 -7.19 10.21
C CYS A 238 16.98 -8.41 10.94
N GLU A 239 17.82 -9.08 11.72
CA GLU A 239 17.48 -10.30 12.48
C GLU A 239 17.40 -10.05 13.99
N ALA A 240 17.88 -8.89 14.45
CA ALA A 240 17.70 -8.39 15.81
C ALA A 240 17.35 -6.89 15.87
N ALA A 241 16.81 -6.51 17.04
CA ALA A 241 16.37 -5.15 17.35
C ALA A 241 17.48 -4.09 17.34
N SER A 242 18.74 -4.49 17.53
CA SER A 242 19.91 -3.60 17.55
C SER A 242 20.77 -3.65 16.30
N ASP A 243 20.40 -4.42 15.28
CA ASP A 243 21.18 -4.52 14.05
C ASP A 243 21.22 -3.17 13.30
N THR A 244 22.26 -2.98 12.51
CA THR A 244 22.43 -1.78 11.68
C THR A 244 22.97 -2.12 10.31
N GLY A 245 22.75 -1.25 9.32
CA GLY A 245 23.12 -1.51 7.92
C GLY A 245 22.21 -2.54 7.22
N CYS A 246 21.06 -2.85 7.81
CA CYS A 246 20.13 -3.91 7.39
C CYS A 246 18.74 -3.37 7.01
N VAL A 247 17.92 -4.22 6.42
CA VAL A 247 16.55 -3.94 5.95
C VAL A 247 15.50 -4.47 6.94
N VAL A 248 14.51 -3.63 7.24
CA VAL A 248 13.23 -4.02 7.85
C VAL A 248 12.16 -3.90 6.77
N SER A 249 11.49 -5.00 6.43
CA SER A 249 10.41 -5.08 5.45
C SER A 249 9.26 -5.88 6.03
N TYR A 250 8.02 -5.44 5.80
CA TYR A 250 6.79 -6.18 6.13
C TYR A 250 5.58 -5.56 5.43
N ASN A 251 4.54 -6.37 5.20
CA ASN A 251 3.21 -5.95 4.75
C ASN A 251 2.17 -6.61 5.67
N THR A 252 1.24 -5.84 6.23
CA THR A 252 0.27 -6.33 7.22
C THR A 252 -1.01 -6.85 6.57
N MET A 253 -1.50 -8.01 7.04
CA MET A 253 -2.73 -8.60 6.53
C MET A 253 -3.38 -9.57 7.53
N ALA A 254 -4.66 -9.87 7.31
CA ALA A 254 -5.40 -10.92 7.99
C ALA A 254 -4.93 -12.32 7.51
N PRO A 255 -5.18 -13.40 8.28
CA PRO A 255 -4.88 -14.76 7.86
C PRO A 255 -5.50 -15.12 6.50
N GLY A 256 -4.73 -15.74 5.61
CA GLY A 256 -5.20 -16.22 4.30
C GLY A 256 -5.48 -15.12 3.28
N ARG A 257 -4.77 -13.97 3.38
CA ARG A 257 -4.89 -12.83 2.44
C ARG A 257 -3.60 -12.57 1.64
N GLN A 258 -2.56 -13.40 1.82
CA GLN A 258 -1.29 -13.33 1.10
C GLN A 258 -1.51 -13.28 -0.42
N ASP A 259 -2.27 -14.23 -0.98
CA ASP A 259 -2.53 -14.37 -2.42
C ASP A 259 -3.25 -13.18 -3.09
N VAL A 260 -3.78 -12.23 -2.29
CA VAL A 260 -4.49 -11.04 -2.79
C VAL A 260 -3.80 -9.73 -2.42
N ALA A 261 -2.64 -9.76 -1.76
CA ALA A 261 -1.90 -8.56 -1.39
C ALA A 261 -1.03 -8.09 -2.57
N PRO A 262 -1.35 -6.96 -3.25
CA PRO A 262 -0.67 -6.57 -4.50
C PRO A 262 0.78 -6.09 -4.30
N THR A 263 1.20 -5.87 -3.05
CA THR A 263 2.57 -5.48 -2.67
C THR A 263 3.41 -6.66 -2.14
N LEU A 264 2.82 -7.85 -2.06
CA LEU A 264 3.49 -9.07 -1.63
C LEU A 264 3.92 -9.90 -2.85
N ARG A 265 5.23 -10.15 -2.96
CA ARG A 265 5.80 -11.02 -4.00
C ARG A 265 6.18 -12.39 -3.41
N PRO A 266 6.13 -13.48 -4.19
CA PRO A 266 6.61 -14.79 -3.73
C PRO A 266 8.03 -14.72 -3.19
N GLY A 267 8.28 -15.39 -2.05
CA GLY A 267 9.59 -15.36 -1.39
C GLY A 267 9.94 -14.03 -0.73
N ALA A 268 8.97 -13.15 -0.44
CA ALA A 268 9.20 -11.90 0.29
C ALA A 268 9.82 -12.15 1.69
N ALA A 269 10.92 -11.48 1.97
CA ALA A 269 11.57 -11.49 3.28
C ALA A 269 10.92 -10.47 4.24
N VAL A 270 10.76 -10.88 5.51
CA VAL A 270 9.99 -10.13 6.51
C VAL A 270 10.75 -10.02 7.83
N THR A 271 10.74 -8.84 8.44
CA THR A 271 11.12 -8.64 9.85
C THR A 271 9.85 -8.38 10.66
N ASN A 272 9.60 -9.15 11.71
CA ASN A 272 8.42 -8.98 12.57
C ASN A 272 8.64 -7.79 13.54
N PRO A 273 7.86 -6.69 13.48
CA PRO A 273 8.07 -5.50 14.30
C PRO A 273 7.75 -5.66 15.80
N LEU A 274 7.31 -6.85 16.24
CA LEU A 274 7.12 -7.17 17.66
C LEU A 274 8.33 -7.90 18.29
N SER A 275 9.15 -8.59 17.49
CA SER A 275 10.41 -9.24 17.91
C SER A 275 11.67 -8.56 17.36
N TRP A 276 11.56 -7.89 16.22
CA TRP A 276 12.63 -7.42 15.33
C TRP A 276 13.50 -8.53 14.75
N THR A 277 12.94 -9.74 14.65
CA THR A 277 13.58 -10.92 14.07
C THR A 277 12.84 -11.38 12.82
N THR A 278 13.46 -12.29 12.07
CA THR A 278 12.90 -12.98 10.89
C THR A 278 12.14 -14.27 11.29
N ASP A 279 11.99 -14.56 12.58
CA ASP A 279 11.33 -15.77 13.08
C ASP A 279 9.84 -15.85 12.71
N THR A 280 9.41 -17.03 12.26
CA THR A 280 8.00 -17.34 11.94
C THR A 280 7.15 -17.68 13.17
N ASN A 281 7.67 -17.49 14.38
CA ASN A 281 6.93 -17.69 15.62
C ASN A 281 5.86 -16.60 15.80
N LEU A 282 4.69 -16.98 16.32
CA LEU A 282 3.66 -16.02 16.71
C LEU A 282 4.15 -15.16 17.88
N VAL A 283 4.19 -13.85 17.70
CA VAL A 283 4.52 -12.90 18.76
C VAL A 283 3.23 -12.32 19.36
N SER A 284 3.07 -12.50 20.67
CA SER A 284 1.90 -12.05 21.46
C SER A 284 1.65 -10.55 21.31
N ALA A 285 0.37 -10.15 21.35
CA ALA A 285 -0.04 -8.75 21.34
C ALA A 285 0.55 -7.96 22.52
N GLU A 286 0.91 -8.61 23.64
CA GLU A 286 1.65 -7.99 24.77
C GLU A 286 2.98 -7.31 24.36
N ARG A 287 3.51 -7.64 23.17
CA ARG A 287 4.71 -7.02 22.60
C ARG A 287 4.43 -5.78 21.74
N ASN A 288 3.17 -5.48 21.47
CA ASN A 288 2.74 -4.28 20.79
C ASN A 288 2.66 -3.12 21.81
N LEU A 289 3.69 -2.28 21.83
CA LEU A 289 3.82 -1.12 22.72
C LEU A 289 2.70 -0.10 22.48
N GLY A 290 2.20 -0.04 21.25
CA GLY A 290 1.06 0.80 20.91
C GLY A 290 0.86 1.01 19.42
N ALA A 291 -0.34 0.68 18.95
CA ALA A 291 -0.84 1.20 17.68
C ALA A 291 -1.31 2.67 17.86
N VAL A 292 -1.14 3.50 16.83
CA VAL A 292 -1.63 4.88 16.78
C VAL A 292 -2.38 5.09 15.48
N PHE A 293 -3.60 5.59 15.57
CA PHE A 293 -4.44 5.96 14.44
C PHE A 293 -4.58 7.49 14.39
N PHE A 294 -5.02 8.01 13.24
CA PHE A 294 -5.10 9.45 12.99
C PHE A 294 -6.50 9.87 12.56
N ASP A 295 -6.92 11.07 12.95
CA ASP A 295 -8.18 11.67 12.52
C ASP A 295 -8.08 12.29 11.11
N ALA A 296 -9.20 12.84 10.60
CA ALA A 296 -9.27 13.50 9.29
C ALA A 296 -8.45 14.81 9.19
N HIS A 297 -7.69 15.17 10.22
CA HIS A 297 -6.78 16.31 10.28
C HIS A 297 -5.34 15.87 10.60
N ASP A 298 -5.04 14.59 10.40
CA ASP A 298 -3.76 13.93 10.65
C ASP A 298 -3.31 13.94 12.13
N LYS A 299 -4.25 14.09 13.08
CA LYS A 299 -3.91 14.12 14.52
C LYS A 299 -4.03 12.74 15.15
N PRO A 300 -3.07 12.33 16.00
CA PRO A 300 -3.11 11.02 16.65
C PRO A 300 -4.30 10.91 17.61
N THR A 301 -5.10 9.84 17.48
CA THR A 301 -6.29 9.58 18.30
C THR A 301 -5.97 8.94 19.66
N GLY A 302 -4.71 8.92 20.05
CA GLY A 302 -4.19 8.23 21.24
C GLY A 302 -3.56 6.87 20.93
N VAL A 303 -2.76 6.38 21.88
CA VAL A 303 -2.04 5.11 21.82
C VAL A 303 -2.95 3.96 22.27
N ARG A 304 -2.94 2.85 21.51
CA ARG A 304 -3.66 1.61 21.82
C ARG A 304 -2.64 0.49 22.08
N PRO A 305 -2.23 0.24 23.33
CA PRO A 305 -1.31 -0.85 23.66
C PRO A 305 -1.98 -2.21 23.40
N HIS A 306 -1.16 -3.21 23.09
CA HIS A 306 -1.60 -4.59 22.83
C HIS A 306 -2.62 -4.75 21.70
N PHE A 307 -2.62 -3.83 20.73
CA PHE A 307 -3.66 -3.78 19.71
C PHE A 307 -3.60 -4.94 18.70
N THR A 308 -2.43 -5.55 18.48
CA THR A 308 -2.31 -6.70 17.58
C THR A 308 -1.16 -7.63 17.94
N SER A 309 -1.36 -8.94 17.74
CA SER A 309 -0.27 -9.90 17.59
C SER A 309 0.27 -9.88 16.15
N ALA A 310 1.44 -10.50 15.91
CA ALA A 310 2.05 -10.59 14.59
C ALA A 310 2.82 -11.91 14.40
N GLN A 311 2.68 -12.54 13.22
CA GLN A 311 3.41 -13.74 12.81
C GLN A 311 3.81 -13.65 11.33
N ILE A 312 5.01 -14.09 10.97
CA ILE A 312 5.41 -14.21 9.57
C ILE A 312 4.85 -15.53 9.01
N GLN A 313 4.09 -15.46 7.92
CA GLN A 313 3.60 -16.62 7.17
C GLN A 313 3.63 -16.31 5.67
N ASP A 314 4.29 -17.17 4.87
CA ASP A 314 4.35 -17.08 3.40
C ASP A 314 4.74 -15.69 2.86
N GLY A 315 5.72 -15.04 3.51
CA GLY A 315 6.19 -13.69 3.20
C GLY A 315 5.25 -12.54 3.63
N GLY A 316 4.06 -12.84 4.15
CA GLY A 316 3.16 -11.87 4.77
C GLY A 316 3.40 -11.72 6.28
N LEU A 317 3.11 -10.53 6.83
CA LEU A 317 3.00 -10.33 8.28
C LEU A 317 1.52 -10.45 8.68
N ILE A 318 1.15 -11.62 9.17
CA ILE A 318 -0.20 -11.95 9.61
C ILE A 318 -0.45 -11.31 10.97
N VAL A 319 -1.50 -10.50 11.06
CA VAL A 319 -1.84 -9.75 12.27
C VAL A 319 -3.28 -10.02 12.70
N HIS A 320 -3.52 -9.98 14.01
CA HIS A 320 -4.84 -10.13 14.62
C HIS A 320 -5.19 -8.87 15.44
N PRO A 321 -5.78 -7.84 14.80
CA PRO A 321 -6.18 -6.61 15.47
C PRO A 321 -7.29 -6.84 16.50
N GLU A 322 -7.21 -6.15 17.64
CA GLU A 322 -8.28 -6.07 18.65
C GLU A 322 -9.59 -5.56 18.03
N ASN A 323 -9.50 -4.63 17.08
CA ASN A 323 -10.63 -4.07 16.36
C ASN A 323 -10.33 -3.92 14.86
N VAL A 324 -10.85 -4.85 14.06
CA VAL A 324 -10.66 -4.90 12.60
C VAL A 324 -11.28 -3.69 11.88
N GLU A 325 -12.33 -3.07 12.41
CA GLU A 325 -12.94 -1.88 11.77
C GLU A 325 -11.96 -0.69 11.76
N LEU A 326 -11.06 -0.58 12.74
CA LEU A 326 -10.05 0.50 12.79
C LEU A 326 -8.93 0.33 11.75
N VAL A 327 -8.78 -0.87 11.17
CA VAL A 327 -7.83 -1.15 10.08
C VAL A 327 -8.52 -1.49 8.75
N THR A 328 -9.81 -1.16 8.61
CA THR A 328 -10.59 -1.45 7.40
C THR A 328 -10.99 -0.16 6.69
N VAL A 329 -10.40 0.11 5.52
CA VAL A 329 -10.77 1.26 4.68
C VAL A 329 -11.99 0.89 3.81
N LYS A 330 -13.16 1.44 4.13
CA LYS A 330 -14.38 1.25 3.33
C LYS A 330 -14.24 1.96 1.99
N GLY A 331 -14.31 1.20 0.89
CA GLY A 331 -14.03 1.70 -0.46
C GLY A 331 -12.54 1.95 -0.73
N GLY A 332 -11.63 1.45 0.11
CA GLY A 332 -10.20 1.57 -0.11
C GLY A 332 -9.71 0.77 -1.32
N HIS A 333 -8.56 1.16 -1.86
CA HIS A 333 -7.97 0.55 -3.06
C HIS A 333 -7.34 -0.84 -2.84
N PHE A 334 -7.23 -1.30 -1.60
CA PHE A 334 -6.65 -2.60 -1.24
C PHE A 334 -7.73 -3.64 -0.93
N PRO A 335 -7.55 -4.91 -1.32
CA PRO A 335 -8.52 -5.97 -1.00
C PRO A 335 -8.77 -6.09 0.50
N HIS A 336 -10.03 -6.39 0.86
CA HIS A 336 -10.45 -6.55 2.25
C HIS A 336 -9.51 -7.50 3.02
N GLY A 337 -9.09 -7.10 4.23
CA GLY A 337 -8.15 -7.86 5.05
C GLY A 337 -6.67 -7.71 4.67
N VAL A 338 -6.33 -6.89 3.66
CA VAL A 338 -4.96 -6.38 3.48
C VAL A 338 -4.89 -5.01 4.16
N TYR A 339 -4.06 -4.88 5.19
CA TYR A 339 -4.07 -3.74 6.11
C TYR A 339 -3.01 -2.67 5.77
N HIS A 340 -2.52 -2.68 4.53
CA HIS A 340 -1.45 -1.84 3.96
C HIS A 340 -1.45 -0.36 4.41
N ALA A 341 -2.62 0.29 4.46
CA ALA A 341 -2.71 1.69 4.90
C ALA A 341 -2.29 1.93 6.36
N PHE A 342 -2.14 0.86 7.16
CA PHE A 342 -1.89 0.87 8.60
C PHE A 342 -0.57 0.19 8.99
N ASP A 343 0.32 -0.14 8.04
CA ASP A 343 1.59 -0.84 8.35
C ASP A 343 2.47 -0.09 9.37
N TYR A 344 2.51 1.24 9.30
CA TYR A 344 3.15 2.07 10.34
C TYR A 344 2.27 2.18 11.59
N SER A 345 0.98 2.47 11.41
CA SER A 345 0.00 2.73 12.47
C SER A 345 -0.12 1.58 13.48
N LEU A 346 -0.11 0.33 13.00
CA LEU A 346 -0.22 -0.90 13.82
C LEU A 346 0.96 -1.08 14.79
N PHE A 347 2.13 -0.55 14.46
CA PHE A 347 3.38 -0.74 15.20
C PHE A 347 4.05 0.59 15.57
N TYR A 348 3.29 1.67 15.67
CA TYR A 348 3.80 3.04 15.77
C TYR A 348 4.78 3.25 16.94
N GLU A 349 4.42 2.84 18.17
CA GLU A 349 5.30 2.97 19.33
C GLU A 349 6.43 1.91 19.33
N ASN A 350 6.21 0.75 18.69
CA ASN A 350 7.28 -0.23 18.43
C ASN A 350 8.37 0.37 17.54
N LEU A 351 7.98 0.98 16.41
CA LEU A 351 8.89 1.65 15.48
C LEU A 351 9.66 2.78 16.16
N LYS A 352 8.98 3.66 16.90
CA LYS A 352 9.63 4.74 17.67
C LYS A 352 10.69 4.22 18.64
N ALA A 353 10.36 3.18 19.41
CA ALA A 353 11.30 2.57 20.36
C ALA A 353 12.48 1.88 19.65
N ASN A 354 12.26 1.24 18.50
CA ASN A 354 13.32 0.57 17.76
C ASN A 354 14.23 1.54 17.00
N ILE A 355 13.70 2.66 16.49
CA ILE A 355 14.49 3.77 15.95
C ILE A 355 15.47 4.27 17.02
N ALA A 356 14.99 4.54 18.25
CA ALA A 356 15.86 4.93 19.38
C ALA A 356 16.95 3.88 19.66
N GLN A 357 16.56 2.60 19.67
CA GLN A 357 17.47 1.48 19.92
C GLN A 357 18.56 1.36 18.83
N ARG A 358 18.22 1.50 17.55
CA ARG A 358 19.19 1.42 16.45
C ARG A 358 20.08 2.65 16.36
N ILE A 359 19.58 3.85 16.65
CA ILE A 359 20.40 5.07 16.81
C ILE A 359 21.44 4.85 17.91
N SER A 360 21.02 4.35 19.08
CA SER A 360 21.91 4.02 20.19
C SER A 360 22.90 2.92 19.82
N ALA A 361 22.46 1.89 19.10
CA ALA A 361 23.31 0.78 18.67
C ALA A 361 24.41 1.21 17.69
N PHE A 362 24.06 2.06 16.71
CA PHE A 362 24.98 2.62 15.71
C PHE A 362 26.02 3.58 16.31
N SER A 363 25.70 4.22 17.44
CA SER A 363 26.57 5.23 18.08
C SER A 363 27.62 4.64 19.03
N ARG A 364 27.84 3.31 19.01
CA ARG A 364 28.79 2.57 19.84
C ARG A 364 29.92 1.98 19.00
#